data_AF-A0A016VYZ1-F1
#
_entry.id   AF-A0A016VYZ1-F1
#
_cell.length_a   1.000
_cell.length_b   1.000
_cell.length_c   1.000
_cell.angle_alpha   90.00
_cell.angle_beta   90.00
_cell.angle_gamma   90.00
#
_symmetry.space_group_name_H-M   'P 1'
#
loop_
_entity.id
_entity.type
_entity.pdbx_description
1 polymer ?
#
loop_
_entity_poly.entity_id
_entity_poly.type
_entity_poly.pdbx_seq_one_letter_code
_entity_poly.pdbx_strand_id
1 'polypeptide(L)'
;MQPDSFTIASASFTTYEVGKVAHHKLVLTLKDIGRISFSRDLPVEDLRRTFIRHDDRYMEQVIEMRTATHPKSGYLEHTRVIYTRQKDE
;
A
#
# COMPACT_ATOMS: atom_id res chain seq x y z
N MET A 1 -19.11 -3.03 -1.02
CA MET A 1 -18.56 -1.65 -0.99
C MET A 1 -17.14 -1.70 -1.53
N GLN A 2 -16.76 -0.85 -2.49
CA GLN A 2 -15.36 -0.75 -2.93
C GLN A 2 -14.63 0.18 -1.95
N PRO A 3 -13.61 -0.29 -1.23
CA PRO A 3 -12.78 0.55 -0.38
C PRO A 3 -11.88 1.45 -1.24
N ASP A 4 -11.94 2.75 -0.95
CA ASP A 4 -11.06 3.77 -1.49
C ASP A 4 -10.18 4.31 -0.35
N SER A 5 -8.92 4.61 -0.65
CA SER A 5 -8.00 5.20 0.32
C SER A 5 -7.14 6.29 -0.33
N PHE A 6 -6.85 7.32 0.45
CA PHE A 6 -5.93 8.40 0.10
C PHE A 6 -4.81 8.45 1.12
N THR A 7 -3.57 8.37 0.65
CA THR A 7 -2.39 8.45 1.52
C THR A 7 -1.50 9.61 1.07
N ILE A 8 -1.09 10.46 2.02
CA ILE A 8 -0.02 11.44 1.82
C ILE A 8 1.23 10.84 2.47
N ALA A 9 2.24 10.49 1.68
CA ALA A 9 3.50 10.03 2.22
C ALA A 9 4.45 11.21 2.44
N SER A 10 5.27 11.13 3.49
CA SER A 10 6.31 12.12 3.79
C SER A 10 7.36 12.28 2.68
N ALA A 11 7.43 11.32 1.74
CA ALA A 11 8.32 11.32 0.58
C ALA A 11 7.78 12.08 -0.65
N SER A 12 6.93 13.11 -0.44
CA SER A 12 6.48 14.03 -1.52
C SER A 12 5.63 13.38 -2.61
N PHE A 13 4.86 12.35 -2.26
CA PHE A 13 3.86 11.75 -3.14
C PHE A 13 2.52 11.56 -2.43
N THR A 14 1.45 11.67 -3.21
CA THR A 14 0.08 11.39 -2.80
C THR A 14 -0.44 10.25 -3.64
N THR A 15 -0.98 9.20 -3.01
CA THR A 15 -1.56 8.07 -3.72
C THR A 15 -3.06 8.04 -3.53
N TYR A 16 -3.77 7.78 -4.63
CA TYR A 16 -5.16 7.33 -4.62
C TYR A 16 -5.17 5.85 -4.92
N GLU A 17 -5.66 5.04 -3.99
CA GLU A 17 -5.70 3.59 -4.12
C GLU A 17 -7.14 3.09 -3.95
N VAL A 18 -7.52 2.16 -4.82
CA VAL A 18 -8.84 1.55 -4.82
C VAL A 18 -8.70 0.05 -4.68
N GLY A 19 -9.70 -0.61 -4.12
CA GLY A 19 -9.55 -2.02 -3.85
C GLY A 19 -10.82 -2.77 -3.59
N LYS A 20 -10.65 -3.97 -3.03
CA LYS A 20 -11.75 -4.84 -2.61
C LYS A 20 -11.42 -5.44 -1.25
N VAL A 21 -12.44 -5.51 -0.41
CA VAL A 21 -12.42 -6.33 0.79
C VAL A 21 -12.87 -7.74 0.40
N ALA A 22 -12.04 -8.72 0.71
CA ALA A 22 -12.37 -10.13 0.75
C ALA A 22 -12.23 -10.62 2.20
N HIS A 23 -12.67 -11.84 2.50
CA HIS A 23 -12.66 -12.40 3.86
C HIS A 23 -11.32 -12.15 4.57
N HIS A 24 -11.33 -11.31 5.61
CA HIS A 24 -10.17 -10.89 6.40
C HIS A 24 -8.99 -10.29 5.61
N LYS A 25 -9.22 -9.86 4.37
CA LYS A 25 -8.17 -9.33 3.48
C LYS A 25 -8.65 -8.10 2.74
N LEU A 26 -7.89 -7.02 2.80
CA LEU A 26 -8.08 -5.82 1.99
C LEU A 26 -6.91 -5.70 1.03
N VAL A 27 -7.19 -5.66 -0.28
CA VAL A 27 -6.18 -5.38 -1.30
C VAL A 27 -6.53 -4.04 -1.95
N LEU A 28 -5.60 -3.10 -1.85
CA LEU A 28 -5.63 -1.78 -2.47
C LEU A 28 -4.57 -1.72 -3.56
N THR A 29 -4.93 -1.15 -4.70
CA THR A 29 -4.04 -0.98 -5.85
C THR A 29 -4.05 0.49 -6.26
N LEU A 30 -2.88 0.99 -6.64
CA LEU A 30 -2.69 2.36 -7.09
C LEU A 30 -3.58 2.64 -8.29
N LYS A 31 -4.40 3.69 -8.16
CA LYS A 31 -5.23 4.21 -9.25
C LYS A 31 -4.64 5.48 -9.83
N ASP A 32 -4.11 6.34 -8.97
CA ASP A 32 -3.45 7.58 -9.38
C ASP A 32 -2.38 7.99 -8.37
N ILE A 33 -1.36 8.72 -8.85
CA ILE A 33 -0.26 9.23 -8.03
C ILE A 33 0.07 10.68 -8.38
N GLY A 34 -0.12 11.56 -7.40
CA GLY A 34 0.36 12.93 -7.44
C GLY A 34 1.80 13.01 -6.93
N ARG A 35 2.66 13.76 -7.62
CA ARG A 35 4.06 13.97 -7.22
C ARG A 35 4.40 15.45 -7.22
N ILE A 36 5.18 15.89 -6.23
CA ILE A 36 5.72 17.24 -6.20
C ILE A 36 6.91 17.30 -7.17
N SER A 37 6.97 18.35 -8.00
CA SER A 37 7.89 18.47 -9.15
C SER A 37 9.38 18.41 -8.83
N PHE A 38 9.79 18.65 -7.59
CA PHE A 38 11.19 18.58 -7.14
C PHE A 38 11.53 17.31 -6.34
N SER A 39 10.61 16.34 -6.23
CA SER A 39 10.90 15.04 -5.62
C SER A 39 11.98 14.32 -6.44
N ARG A 40 13.07 13.91 -5.77
CA ARG A 40 14.21 13.23 -6.39
C ARG A 40 14.08 11.71 -6.39
N ASP A 41 13.01 11.18 -5.80
CA ASP A 41 12.82 9.75 -5.67
C ASP A 41 12.46 9.10 -7.01
N LEU A 42 12.83 7.83 -7.18
CA LEU A 42 12.46 7.07 -8.36
C LEU A 42 10.92 7.06 -8.52
N PRO A 43 10.39 7.27 -9.74
CA PRO A 43 8.95 7.17 -9.98
C PRO A 43 8.43 5.79 -9.60
N VAL A 44 7.57 5.76 -8.59
CA VAL A 44 6.67 4.64 -8.34
C VAL A 44 5.63 4.65 -9.45
N GLU A 45 5.61 3.59 -10.24
CA GLU A 45 4.66 3.42 -11.34
C GLU A 45 3.46 2.59 -10.92
N ASP A 46 3.64 1.73 -9.91
CA ASP A 46 2.59 0.86 -9.38
C ASP A 46 2.81 0.59 -7.90
N LEU A 47 1.72 0.47 -7.16
CA LEU A 47 1.74 0.18 -5.72
C LEU A 47 0.55 -0.72 -5.37
N ARG A 48 0.83 -1.74 -4.56
CA ARG A 48 -0.18 -2.62 -3.98
C ARG A 48 0.00 -2.68 -2.48
N ARG A 49 -1.08 -2.37 -1.75
CA ARG A 49 -1.17 -2.50 -0.30
C ARG A 49 -2.12 -3.64 0.04
N THR A 50 -1.62 -4.63 0.75
CA THR A 50 -2.42 -5.75 1.23
C THR A 50 -2.46 -5.72 2.74
N PHE A 51 -3.65 -5.67 3.31
CA PHE A 51 -3.89 -5.90 4.73
C PHE A 51 -4.51 -7.28 4.91
N ILE A 52 -3.98 -8.07 5.83
CA ILE A 52 -4.48 -9.41 6.17
C ILE A 52 -4.72 -9.42 7.67
N ARG A 53 -5.97 -9.63 8.09
CA ARG A 53 -6.29 -9.93 9.48
C ARG A 53 -6.13 -11.42 9.69
N HIS A 54 -5.13 -11.82 10.47
CA HIS A 54 -4.88 -13.23 10.78
C HIS A 54 -5.90 -13.75 11.81
N ASP A 55 -6.12 -12.95 12.85
CA ASP A 55 -7.09 -13.21 13.92
C ASP A 55 -7.46 -11.88 14.63
N ASP A 56 -8.10 -11.95 15.80
CA ASP A 56 -8.48 -10.76 16.57
C ASP A 56 -7.29 -10.04 17.25
N ARG A 57 -6.08 -10.60 17.13
CA ARG A 57 -4.85 -10.11 17.76
C ARG A 57 -3.82 -9.61 16.75
N TYR A 58 -3.77 -10.17 15.54
CA TYR A 58 -2.72 -9.87 14.56
C TYR A 58 -3.27 -9.39 13.21
N MET A 59 -2.63 -8.33 12.70
CA MET A 59 -2.84 -7.82 11.34
C MET A 59 -1.49 -7.71 10.64
N GLU A 60 -1.39 -8.23 9.41
CA GLU A 60 -0.25 -8.04 8.53
C GLU A 60 -0.56 -6.98 7.48
N GLN A 61 0.42 -6.11 7.21
CA GLN A 61 0.43 -5.22 6.07
C GLN A 61 1.63 -5.54 5.19
N VAL A 62 1.37 -5.74 3.91
CA VAL A 62 2.39 -5.90 2.87
C VAL A 62 2.26 -4.74 1.88
N ILE A 63 3.35 -4.03 1.64
CA ILE A 63 3.48 -3.03 0.59
C ILE A 63 4.38 -3.60 -0.49
N GLU A 64 3.86 -3.67 -1.70
CA GLU A 64 4.62 -4.07 -2.88
C GLU A 64 4.58 -2.91 -3.87
N MET A 65 5.70 -2.67 -4.55
CA MET A 65 5.80 -1.57 -5.52
C MET A 65 6.49 -1.99 -6.79
N ARG A 66 6.29 -1.19 -7.83
CA ARG A 66 7.06 -1.22 -9.06
C ARG A 66 7.51 0.20 -9.38
N THR A 67 8.81 0.40 -9.52
CA THR A 67 9.39 1.66 -10.00
C THR A 67 9.86 1.52 -11.45
N ALA A 68 10.22 2.62 -12.10
CA ALA A 68 10.71 2.62 -13.49
C ALA A 68 11.91 1.69 -13.76
N THR A 69 12.67 1.29 -12.75
CA THR A 69 13.83 0.40 -12.90
C THR A 69 13.50 -1.08 -12.72
N HIS A 70 12.24 -1.42 -12.43
CA HIS A 70 11.79 -2.80 -12.23
C HIS A 70 11.48 -3.50 -13.56
N PRO A 71 11.40 -4.85 -13.58
CA PRO A 71 10.84 -5.58 -14.71
C PRO A 71 9.47 -5.04 -15.12
N LYS A 72 9.14 -5.08 -16.41
CA LYS A 72 7.88 -4.52 -16.97
C LYS A 72 6.60 -5.11 -16.34
N SER A 73 6.70 -6.24 -15.66
CA SER A 73 5.57 -6.91 -14.99
C SER A 73 5.96 -7.39 -13.60
N GLY A 74 5.01 -7.31 -12.67
CA GLY A 74 5.15 -7.80 -11.30
C GLY A 74 5.47 -6.70 -10.30
N TYR A 75 5.30 -7.02 -9.02
CA TYR A 75 5.68 -6.15 -7.92
C TYR A 75 6.87 -6.76 -7.17
N LEU A 76 7.68 -5.91 -6.54
CA LEU A 76 8.61 -6.35 -5.51
C LEU A 76 8.06 -5.96 -4.14
N GLU A 77 8.20 -6.87 -3.18
CA GLU A 77 7.89 -6.57 -1.78
C GLU A 77 8.84 -5.47 -1.29
N HIS A 78 8.26 -4.36 -0.84
CA HIS A 78 9.00 -3.24 -0.29
C HIS A 78 9.04 -3.30 1.23
N THR A 79 7.91 -3.62 1.87
CA THR A 79 7.81 -3.65 3.32
C THR A 79 6.74 -4.63 3.74
N ARG A 80 7.01 -5.34 4.84
CA ARG A 80 6.07 -6.20 5.54
C ARG A 80 6.08 -5.84 7.02
N VAL A 81 4.92 -5.62 7.60
CA VAL A 81 4.75 -5.29 9.02
C VAL A 81 3.65 -6.15 9.62
N ILE A 82 3.88 -6.70 10.80
CA ILE A 82 2.87 -7.41 11.59
C ILE A 82 2.55 -6.56 12.82
N TYR A 83 1.31 -6.11 12.90
CA TYR A 83 0.77 -5.35 14.02
C TYR A 83 0.12 -6.30 15.02
N THR A 84 0.30 -5.98 16.30
CA THR A 84 -0.48 -6.59 17.39
C THR A 84 -1.54 -5.60 17.84
N ARG A 85 -2.79 -6.06 17.98
CA ARG A 85 -3.89 -5.27 18.52
C ARG A 85 -3.51 -4.78 19.92
N GLN A 86 -3.56 -3.47 20.12
CA GLN A 86 -3.43 -2.90 21.46
C GLN A 86 -4.66 -3.28 22.29
N LYS A 87 -4.43 -3.63 23.55
CA LYS A 87 -5.53 -3.79 24.51
C LYS A 87 -5.98 -2.39 24.89
N ASP A 88 -7.29 -2.17 24.95
CA ASP A 88 -7.83 -0.96 25.55
C ASP A 88 -7.47 -0.99 27.04
N GLU A 89 -6.79 0.06 27.54
CA GLU A 89 -6.46 0.23 28.97
C GLU A 89 -7.69 0.58 29.81
#